data_AF-A0A9P9I2N3-F1
#
_entry.id   AF-A0A9P9I2N3-F1
#
_cell.length_a   1.000
_cell.length_b   1.000
_cell.length_c   1.000
_cell.angle_alpha   90.00
_cell.angle_beta   90.00
_cell.angle_gamma   90.00
#
_symmetry.space_group_name_H-M   'P 1'
#
loop_
_entity.id
_entity.type
_entity.pdbx_description
1 polymer ?
#
loop_
_entity_poly.entity_id
_entity_poly.type
_entity_poly.pdbx_seq_one_letter_code
_entity_poly.pdbx_strand_id
1 'polypeptide(L)'
;MSDQYDPPTTEPQAFHLAPSANGRTSGKWWKEPKSATVYAQHAHRDFALIATYRRSQLSVGRKTRSFDERMARTQRDAAVKKLASEIKADDAADKLRRRTVTKERKAAAEERQRLELAKAQMGARKAARLKKKMGRSKKVNG
;
A
#
# COMPACT_ATOMS: atom_id res chain seq x y z
N MET A 1 -67.85 32.05 -63.63
CA MET A 1 -66.43 32.23 -63.27
C MET A 1 -66.36 32.21 -61.76
N SER A 2 -66.04 31.06 -61.19
CA SER A 2 -65.66 30.93 -59.78
C SER A 2 -64.68 29.76 -59.73
N ASP A 3 -63.39 30.06 -59.88
CA ASP A 3 -62.34 29.06 -59.70
C ASP A 3 -62.23 28.75 -58.21
N GLN A 4 -62.65 27.55 -57.81
CA GLN A 4 -62.40 27.01 -56.48
C GLN A 4 -60.90 26.68 -56.36
N TYR A 5 -60.17 27.44 -55.55
CA TYR A 5 -58.79 27.14 -55.18
C TYR A 5 -58.78 26.27 -53.91
N ASP A 6 -58.53 24.97 -54.06
CA ASP A 6 -58.27 24.07 -52.93
C ASP A 6 -56.75 23.98 -52.70
N PRO A 7 -56.22 24.37 -51.53
CA PRO A 7 -54.80 24.25 -51.24
C PRO A 7 -54.42 22.78 -50.94
N PRO A 8 -53.19 22.33 -51.26
CA PRO A 8 -52.75 20.99 -50.91
C PRO A 8 -52.59 20.89 -49.39
N THR A 9 -53.47 20.12 -48.76
CA THR A 9 -53.36 19.76 -47.34
C THR A 9 -52.19 18.79 -47.19
N THR A 10 -51.01 19.32 -46.88
CA THR A 10 -49.87 18.49 -46.47
C THR A 10 -50.12 18.08 -45.03
N GLU A 11 -50.72 16.91 -44.82
CA GLU A 11 -50.85 16.34 -43.49
C GLU A 11 -49.46 15.97 -42.94
N PRO A 12 -49.09 16.41 -41.73
CA PRO A 12 -47.84 15.99 -41.12
C PRO A 12 -47.94 14.50 -40.76
N GLN A 13 -47.16 13.64 -41.42
CA GLN A 13 -47.01 12.25 -41.00
C GLN A 13 -46.43 12.22 -39.58
N ALA A 14 -47.28 11.92 -38.60
CA ALA A 14 -46.87 11.70 -37.23
C ALA A 14 -46.14 10.36 -37.12
N PHE A 15 -44.81 10.40 -36.99
CA PHE A 15 -44.03 9.22 -36.62
C PHE A 15 -44.40 8.80 -35.21
N HIS A 16 -44.92 7.58 -35.05
CA HIS A 16 -45.18 6.99 -33.74
C HIS A 16 -43.85 6.77 -33.00
N LEU A 17 -43.54 7.66 -32.05
CA LEU A 17 -42.49 7.41 -31.07
C LEU A 17 -43.03 6.45 -30.01
N ALA A 18 -42.33 5.33 -29.83
CA ALA A 18 -42.70 4.33 -28.83
C ALA A 18 -42.78 4.96 -27.42
N PRO A 19 -43.81 4.63 -26.61
CA PRO A 19 -43.99 5.25 -25.30
C PRO A 19 -42.88 4.76 -24.36
N SER A 20 -41.95 5.65 -24.02
CA SER A 20 -40.94 5.36 -23.00
C SER A 20 -41.56 5.60 -21.63
N ALA A 21 -41.82 4.51 -20.90
CA ALA A 21 -42.34 4.59 -19.55
C ALA A 21 -41.25 4.68 -18.45
N ASN A 22 -39.95 4.72 -18.80
CA ASN A 22 -38.83 4.97 -17.86
C ASN A 22 -37.50 5.42 -18.54
N GLY A 23 -37.54 6.01 -19.75
CA GLY A 23 -36.44 6.07 -20.71
C GLY A 23 -35.23 6.96 -20.40
N ARG A 24 -34.15 6.37 -19.87
CA ARG A 24 -32.77 6.92 -19.94
C ARG A 24 -31.78 5.86 -20.44
N THR A 25 -31.96 5.36 -21.65
CA THR A 25 -30.88 4.72 -22.41
C THR A 25 -30.17 5.80 -23.22
N SER A 26 -28.88 6.00 -22.96
CA SER A 26 -28.07 6.89 -23.79
C SER A 26 -28.06 6.32 -25.21
N GLY A 27 -28.57 7.05 -26.21
CA GLY A 27 -28.51 6.66 -27.63
C GLY A 27 -27.09 6.59 -28.22
N LYS A 28 -26.05 6.72 -27.38
CA LYS A 28 -24.63 6.56 -27.74
C LYS A 28 -24.19 5.15 -27.34
N TRP A 29 -23.85 4.34 -28.33
CA TRP A 29 -23.51 2.91 -28.18
C TRP A 29 -22.26 2.62 -27.33
N TRP A 30 -21.36 3.61 -27.18
CA TRP A 30 -20.16 3.49 -26.32
C TRP A 30 -20.43 3.83 -24.85
N LYS A 31 -21.66 4.22 -24.49
CA LYS A 31 -22.04 4.44 -23.10
C LYS A 31 -22.78 3.22 -22.59
N GLU A 32 -22.27 2.65 -21.51
CA GLU A 32 -22.96 1.56 -20.82
C GLU A 32 -24.38 2.01 -20.42
N PRO A 33 -25.41 1.19 -20.67
CA PRO A 33 -26.75 1.48 -20.20
C PRO A 33 -26.71 1.60 -18.69
N LYS A 34 -27.25 2.69 -18.14
CA LYS A 34 -27.38 2.86 -16.69
C LYS A 34 -28.33 1.78 -16.18
N SER A 35 -27.77 0.69 -15.64
CA SER A 35 -28.55 -0.24 -14.84
C SER A 35 -29.04 0.53 -13.62
N ALA A 36 -30.34 0.42 -13.31
CA ALA A 36 -30.80 0.75 -11.98
C ALA A 36 -29.90 -0.07 -11.05
N THR A 37 -29.15 0.59 -10.16
CA THR A 37 -28.31 -0.08 -9.18
C THR A 37 -29.25 -0.95 -8.35
N VAL A 38 -29.42 -2.21 -8.76
CA VAL A 38 -30.25 -3.16 -8.05
C VAL A 38 -29.63 -3.23 -6.67
N TYR A 39 -30.41 -2.81 -5.69
CA TYR A 39 -30.11 -2.96 -4.27
C TYR A 39 -30.22 -4.46 -3.95
N ALA A 40 -29.37 -5.26 -4.59
CA ALA A 40 -29.43 -6.69 -4.50
C ALA A 40 -28.70 -7.13 -3.24
N GLN A 41 -29.50 -7.56 -2.27
CA GLN A 41 -29.33 -8.90 -1.69
C GLN A 41 -28.07 -9.12 -0.85
N HIS A 42 -27.90 -8.29 0.18
CA HIS A 42 -27.66 -8.85 1.52
C HIS A 42 -28.68 -8.22 2.45
N ALA A 43 -29.80 -8.92 2.62
CA ALA A 43 -30.85 -8.56 3.57
C ALA A 43 -30.28 -8.65 4.99
N HIS A 44 -29.70 -7.56 5.48
CA HIS A 44 -29.68 -7.27 6.90
C HIS A 44 -30.99 -6.58 7.27
N ARG A 45 -31.62 -7.09 8.33
CA ARG A 45 -33.05 -7.02 8.68
C ARG A 45 -33.69 -5.64 8.92
N ASP A 46 -33.03 -4.51 8.67
CA ASP A 46 -33.55 -3.20 9.08
C ASP A 46 -33.62 -2.20 7.91
N PHE A 47 -34.64 -2.36 7.07
CA PHE A 47 -34.89 -1.53 5.87
C PHE A 47 -35.11 -0.03 6.16
N ALA A 48 -35.45 0.35 7.40
CA ALA A 48 -35.70 1.73 7.79
C ALA A 48 -34.42 2.59 7.98
N LEU A 49 -33.28 1.96 8.25
CA LEU A 49 -32.04 2.68 8.60
C LEU A 49 -31.20 3.07 7.36
N ILE A 50 -31.44 2.43 6.22
CA ILE A 50 -30.65 2.61 5.00
C ILE A 50 -31.05 3.88 4.22
N ALA A 51 -32.34 4.23 4.20
CA ALA A 51 -32.85 5.39 3.46
C ALA A 51 -32.41 6.73 4.10
N THR A 52 -32.25 6.78 5.42
CA THR A 52 -31.73 7.93 6.18
C THR A 52 -30.21 8.01 6.17
N TYR A 53 -29.52 6.86 6.10
CA TYR A 53 -28.05 6.76 6.05
C TYR A 53 -27.44 7.34 4.76
N ARG A 54 -28.14 7.23 3.62
CA ARG A 54 -27.68 7.80 2.34
C ARG A 54 -27.98 9.30 2.17
N ARG A 55 -28.94 9.86 2.93
CA ARG A 55 -29.45 11.22 2.71
C ARG A 55 -28.88 12.28 3.67
N SER A 56 -28.16 11.86 4.72
CA SER A 56 -27.52 12.79 5.67
C SER A 56 -26.06 13.10 5.29
N GLN A 57 -25.69 14.38 5.40
CA GLN A 57 -24.29 14.86 5.25
C GLN A 57 -23.39 14.53 6.47
N LEU A 58 -23.87 13.69 7.39
CA LEU A 58 -23.10 13.28 8.55
C LEU A 58 -21.88 12.44 8.12
N SER A 59 -20.79 12.55 8.86
CA SER A 59 -19.63 11.69 8.63
C SER A 59 -19.96 10.23 8.93
N VAL A 60 -19.36 9.30 8.19
CA VAL A 60 -19.60 7.84 8.32
C VAL A 60 -19.47 7.36 9.77
N GLY A 61 -18.53 7.93 10.53
CA GLY A 61 -18.34 7.61 11.95
C GLY A 61 -19.57 7.95 12.81
N ARG A 62 -20.24 9.09 12.55
CA ARG A 62 -21.42 9.55 13.30
C ARG A 62 -22.74 8.91 12.84
N LYS A 63 -22.73 8.18 11.71
CA LYS A 63 -23.91 7.47 11.20
C LYS A 63 -24.16 6.12 11.90
N THR A 64 -23.30 5.73 12.83
CA THR A 64 -23.51 4.61 13.77
C THR A 64 -24.64 4.96 14.75
N ARG A 65 -25.42 3.95 15.16
CA ARG A 65 -26.70 4.16 15.86
C ARG A 65 -26.50 4.67 17.29
N SER A 66 -25.45 4.23 17.99
CA SER A 66 -25.18 4.63 19.38
C SER A 66 -23.76 5.16 19.58
N PHE A 67 -23.56 6.00 20.61
CA PHE A 67 -22.22 6.44 21.04
C PHE A 67 -21.38 5.28 21.55
N ASP A 68 -22.00 4.34 22.27
CA ASP A 68 -21.35 3.17 22.85
C ASP A 68 -20.75 2.26 21.77
N GLU A 69 -21.44 2.06 20.65
CA GLU A 69 -20.90 1.33 19.49
C GLU A 69 -19.63 1.98 18.94
N ARG A 70 -19.57 3.32 18.91
CA ARG A 70 -18.37 4.04 18.47
C ARG A 70 -17.23 3.85 19.44
N MET A 71 -17.51 3.96 20.74
CA MET A 71 -16.49 3.78 21.78
C MET A 71 -15.97 2.34 21.81
N ALA A 72 -16.84 1.35 21.65
CA ALA A 72 -16.43 -0.05 21.53
C ALA A 72 -15.56 -0.29 20.28
N ARG A 73 -15.84 0.39 19.16
CA ARG A 73 -15.02 0.31 17.95
C ARG A 73 -13.65 0.98 18.14
N THR A 74 -13.60 2.18 18.71
CA THR A 74 -12.33 2.87 18.97
C THR A 74 -11.45 2.09 19.95
N GLN A 75 -12.03 1.47 20.98
CA GLN A 75 -11.31 0.59 21.90
C GLN A 75 -10.72 -0.63 21.17
N ARG A 76 -11.51 -1.30 20.31
CA ARG A 76 -11.02 -2.41 19.48
C ARG A 76 -9.89 -1.97 18.56
N ASP A 77 -10.06 -0.86 17.86
CA ASP A 77 -9.04 -0.32 16.95
C ASP A 77 -7.76 0.06 17.70
N ALA A 78 -7.87 0.60 18.92
CA ALA A 78 -6.73 0.91 19.78
C ALA A 78 -6.00 -0.36 20.24
N ALA A 79 -6.74 -1.40 20.64
CA ALA A 79 -6.16 -2.69 21.02
C ALA A 79 -5.42 -3.35 19.84
N VAL A 80 -6.00 -3.33 18.63
CA VAL A 80 -5.35 -3.87 17.42
C VAL A 80 -4.07 -3.09 17.09
N LYS A 81 -4.11 -1.76 17.18
CA LYS A 81 -2.91 -0.92 16.94
C LYS A 81 -1.81 -1.20 17.96
N LYS A 82 -2.18 -1.35 19.23
CA LYS A 82 -1.24 -1.70 20.30
C LYS A 82 -0.57 -3.05 20.01
N LEU A 83 -1.35 -4.08 19.74
CA LEU A 83 -0.85 -5.41 19.38
C LEU A 83 0.06 -5.36 18.14
N ALA A 84 -0.33 -4.62 17.10
CA ALA A 84 0.51 -4.46 15.92
C ALA A 84 1.83 -3.73 16.20
N SER A 85 1.85 -2.79 17.15
CA SER A 85 3.06 -2.07 17.57
C SER A 85 4.01 -2.96 18.37
N GLU A 86 3.47 -3.82 19.24
CA GLU A 86 4.22 -4.79 20.04
C GLU A 86 4.92 -5.81 19.13
N ILE A 87 4.18 -6.41 18.19
CA ILE A 87 4.76 -7.35 17.21
C ILE A 87 5.90 -6.71 16.41
N LYS A 88 5.72 -5.46 15.96
CA LYS A 88 6.76 -4.75 15.21
C LYS A 88 8.00 -4.47 16.05
N ALA A 89 7.81 -4.14 17.32
CA ALA A 89 8.92 -3.88 18.24
C ALA A 89 9.72 -5.16 18.50
N ASP A 90 9.05 -6.28 18.71
CA ASP A 90 9.67 -7.59 18.91
C ASP A 90 10.47 -8.04 17.68
N ASP A 91 9.88 -7.93 16.49
CA ASP A 91 10.56 -8.21 15.22
C ASP A 91 11.81 -7.34 15.01
N ALA A 92 11.73 -6.06 15.37
CA ALA A 92 12.85 -5.13 15.24
C ALA A 92 13.96 -5.45 16.25
N ALA A 93 13.61 -5.78 17.49
CA ALA A 93 14.55 -6.20 18.53
C ALA A 93 15.31 -7.46 18.11
N ASP A 94 14.62 -8.45 17.54
CA ASP A 94 15.25 -9.68 17.10
C ASP A 94 16.17 -9.47 15.90
N LYS A 95 15.76 -8.64 14.93
CA LYS A 95 16.63 -8.24 13.80
C LYS A 95 17.88 -7.51 14.30
N LEU A 96 17.73 -6.62 15.29
CA LEU A 96 18.85 -5.90 15.88
C LEU A 96 19.81 -6.86 16.60
N ARG A 97 19.28 -7.82 17.37
CA ARG A 97 20.08 -8.86 18.04
C ARG A 97 20.90 -9.67 17.04
N ARG A 98 20.30 -10.10 15.92
CA ARG A 98 21.03 -10.85 14.88
C ARG A 98 22.15 -10.01 14.25
N ARG A 99 21.88 -8.73 13.99
CA ARG A 99 22.84 -7.78 13.41
C ARG A 99 24.01 -7.49 14.36
N THR A 100 23.73 -7.25 15.65
CA THR A 100 24.75 -6.98 16.67
C THR A 100 25.70 -8.16 16.84
N VAL A 101 25.17 -9.38 17.00
CA VAL A 101 25.99 -10.61 17.09
C VAL A 101 26.89 -10.78 15.87
N THR A 102 26.37 -10.54 14.67
CA THR A 102 27.17 -10.65 13.44
C THR A 102 28.26 -9.58 13.38
N LYS A 103 27.93 -8.35 13.76
CA LYS A 103 28.86 -7.23 13.79
C LYS A 103 29.97 -7.47 14.80
N GLU A 104 29.65 -7.98 15.99
CA GLU A 104 30.61 -8.34 17.03
C GLU A 104 31.55 -9.45 16.56
N ARG A 105 31.03 -10.51 15.93
CA ARG A 105 31.85 -11.58 15.36
C ARG A 105 32.83 -11.08 14.30
N LYS A 106 32.36 -10.19 13.42
CA LYS A 106 33.19 -9.58 12.38
C LYS A 106 34.29 -8.69 12.99
N ALA A 107 33.94 -7.82 13.94
CA ALA A 107 34.91 -6.98 14.63
C ALA A 107 35.97 -7.80 15.38
N ALA A 108 35.58 -8.89 16.05
CA ALA A 108 36.51 -9.77 16.75
C ALA A 108 37.42 -10.56 15.80
N ALA A 109 36.98 -10.86 14.57
CA ALA A 109 37.82 -11.47 13.55
C ALA A 109 38.81 -10.46 12.95
N GLU A 110 38.36 -9.24 12.65
CA GLU A 110 39.18 -8.16 12.12
C GLU A 110 40.29 -7.75 13.09
N GLU A 111 39.98 -7.64 14.39
CA GLU A 111 41.00 -7.28 15.39
C GLU A 111 42.05 -8.39 15.55
N ARG A 112 41.64 -9.67 15.50
CA ARG A 112 42.58 -10.80 15.48
C ARG A 112 43.51 -10.74 14.27
N GLN A 113 42.96 -10.51 13.08
CA GLN A 113 43.75 -10.38 11.86
C GLN A 113 44.72 -9.20 11.93
N ARG A 114 44.28 -8.06 12.48
CA ARG A 114 45.13 -6.88 12.65
C ARG A 114 46.32 -7.18 13.57
N LEU A 115 46.09 -7.84 14.70
CA LEU A 115 47.14 -8.24 15.63
C LEU A 115 48.11 -9.25 15.01
N GLU A 116 47.60 -10.22 14.26
CA GLU A 116 48.42 -11.20 13.54
C GLU A 116 49.31 -10.54 12.48
N LEU A 117 48.77 -9.62 11.68
CA LEU A 117 49.53 -8.85 10.69
C LEU A 117 50.59 -7.98 11.36
N ALA A 118 50.26 -7.30 12.46
CA ALA A 118 51.22 -6.50 13.22
C ALA A 118 52.34 -7.38 13.81
N LYS A 119 51.99 -8.54 14.39
CA LYS A 119 52.95 -9.52 14.90
C LYS A 119 53.85 -10.05 13.80
N ALA A 120 53.29 -10.40 12.64
CA ALA A 120 54.04 -10.87 11.48
C ALA A 120 55.00 -9.78 10.96
N GLN A 121 54.55 -8.53 10.87
CA GLN A 121 55.38 -7.41 10.45
C GLN A 121 56.56 -7.18 11.42
N MET A 122 56.31 -7.24 12.72
CA MET A 122 57.36 -7.11 13.74
C MET A 122 58.34 -8.29 13.71
N GLY A 123 57.84 -9.51 13.53
CA GLY A 123 58.65 -10.71 13.33
C GLY A 123 59.57 -10.59 12.10
N ALA A 124 59.02 -10.14 10.97
CA ALA A 124 59.77 -9.91 9.74
C ALA A 124 60.85 -8.82 9.93
N ARG A 125 60.51 -7.71 10.60
CA ARG A 125 61.48 -6.65 10.93
C ARG A 125 62.61 -7.15 11.83
N LYS A 126 62.30 -7.97 12.83
CA LYS A 126 63.31 -8.58 13.72
C LYS A 126 64.21 -9.55 12.97
N ALA A 127 63.64 -10.42 12.14
CA ALA A 127 64.40 -11.33 11.29
C ALA A 127 65.32 -10.58 10.32
N ALA A 128 64.85 -9.48 9.72
CA ALA A 128 65.68 -8.63 8.86
C ALA A 128 66.85 -8.00 9.63
N ARG A 129 66.64 -7.53 10.87
CA ARG A 129 67.71 -7.01 11.74
C ARG A 129 68.76 -8.07 12.05
N LEU A 130 68.35 -9.29 12.38
CA LEU A 130 69.29 -10.39 12.64
C LEU A 130 70.09 -10.75 11.38
N LYS A 131 69.45 -10.83 10.21
CA LYS A 131 70.14 -11.05 8.93
C LYS A 131 71.21 -9.98 8.65
N LYS A 132 70.91 -8.71 8.92
CA LYS A 132 71.87 -7.60 8.83
C LYS A 132 73.03 -7.77 9.82
N LYS A 133 72.75 -8.12 11.08
CA LYS A 133 73.79 -8.33 12.11
C LYS A 133 74.74 -9.47 11.76
N MET A 134 74.23 -10.54 11.13
CA MET A 134 75.04 -11.66 10.64
C MET A 134 75.79 -11.34 9.34
N GLY A 135 75.76 -10.11 8.83
CA GLY A 135 76.41 -9.72 7.58
C GLY A 135 75.78 -10.35 6.32
N ARG A 136 74.66 -11.07 6.46
CA ARG A 136 73.96 -11.76 5.36
C ARG A 136 73.16 -10.76 4.53
N SER A 137 73.86 -9.97 3.73
CA SER A 137 73.27 -9.10 2.72
C SER A 137 72.99 -9.89 1.44
N LYS A 138 72.03 -9.43 0.62
CA LYS A 138 71.68 -10.10 -0.65
C LYS A 138 72.81 -10.01 -1.70
N LYS A 139 73.88 -9.24 -1.46
CA LYS A 139 75.07 -9.27 -2.31
C LYS A 139 75.79 -10.59 -2.09
N VAL A 140 75.55 -11.55 -2.98
CA VAL A 140 76.30 -12.80 -3.01
C VAL A 140 77.58 -12.64 -3.82
N ASN A 141 77.67 -11.64 -4.70
CA ASN A 141 78.92 -11.23 -5.35
C ASN A 141 79.11 -9.73 -5.09
N GLY A 142 80.35 -9.33 -4.80
CA GLY A 142 80.77 -7.91 -4.84
C GLY A 142 80.46 -7.31 -6.20
#